data_AF-A0A941FRY9-F1
#
_entry.id   AF-A0A941FRY9-F1
#
_cell.length_a   1.000
_cell.length_b   1.000
_cell.length_c   1.000
_cell.angle_alpha   90.00
_cell.angle_beta   90.00
_cell.angle_gamma   90.00
#
_symmetry.space_group_name_H-M   'P 1'
#
loop_
_entity.id
_entity.type
_entity.pdbx_description
1 polymer ?
#
loop_
_entity_poly.entity_id
_entity_poly.type
_entity_poly.pdbx_seq_one_letter_code
_entity_poly.pdbx_strand_id
1 'polypeptide(L)'
;MVTLPIGTAETNPGNVSPPPELREVQLGTDSGTTNPQILMRADMNTGLGTWVDKFDPSRIKISVPSGNLAGDYVSTLTWSLVDAPQ
;
A
#
# COMPACT_ATOMS: atom_id res chain seq x y z
N MET A 1 -2.45 -9.93 11.22
CA MET A 1 -1.61 -8.95 10.50
C MET A 1 -1.86 -9.04 9.01
N VAL A 2 -1.98 -7.91 8.30
CA VAL A 2 -2.00 -7.85 6.83
C VAL A 2 -0.66 -7.34 6.33
N THR A 3 -0.10 -7.96 5.30
CA THR A 3 1.13 -7.51 4.64
C THR A 3 0.83 -7.21 3.18
N LEU A 4 1.06 -5.96 2.78
CA LEU A 4 1.11 -5.51 1.39
C LEU A 4 2.59 -5.49 0.97
N PRO A 5 3.02 -6.31 -0.01
CA PRO A 5 4.42 -6.35 -0.43
C PRO A 5 4.83 -5.06 -1.12
N ILE A 6 6.14 -4.84 -1.34
CA ILE A 6 6.58 -3.85 -2.34
C ILE A 6 5.99 -4.25 -3.70
N GLY A 7 5.20 -3.37 -4.32
CA GLY A 7 4.66 -3.59 -5.65
C GLY A 7 5.58 -3.09 -6.76
N THR A 8 5.02 -2.93 -7.96
CA THR A 8 5.72 -2.43 -9.15
C THR A 8 5.14 -1.09 -9.54
N ALA A 9 6.00 -0.08 -9.73
CA ALA A 9 5.58 1.23 -10.19
C ALA A 9 5.25 1.17 -11.69
N GLU A 10 3.98 1.38 -12.04
CA GLU A 10 3.51 1.55 -13.41
C GLU A 10 3.11 3.00 -13.67
N THR A 11 3.31 3.47 -14.90
CA THR A 11 2.94 4.82 -15.32
C THR A 11 2.52 4.84 -16.79
N ASN A 12 1.96 5.97 -17.23
CA ASN A 12 1.55 6.15 -18.62
C ASN A 12 2.78 6.17 -19.55
N PRO A 13 2.68 5.62 -20.77
CA PRO A 13 3.74 5.71 -21.76
C PRO A 13 4.17 7.16 -22.00
N GLY A 14 5.48 7.41 -22.01
CA GLY A 14 6.04 8.75 -22.19
C GLY A 14 6.24 9.56 -20.91
N ASN A 15 5.88 9.03 -19.74
CA ASN A 15 6.33 9.65 -18.49
C ASN A 15 7.85 9.50 -18.35
N VAL A 16 8.53 10.62 -18.14
CA VAL A 16 9.99 10.70 -17.97
C VAL A 16 10.40 11.00 -16.53
N SER A 17 9.44 11.20 -15.63
CA SER A 17 9.72 11.39 -14.21
C SER A 17 10.24 10.10 -13.58
N PRO A 18 11.22 10.18 -12.66
CA PRO A 18 11.58 9.04 -11.82
C PRO A 18 10.38 8.55 -11.01
N PRO A 19 10.23 7.23 -10.78
CA PRO A 19 9.12 6.69 -10.01
C PRO A 19 9.14 7.16 -8.54
N PRO A 20 7.99 7.17 -7.87
CA PRO A 20 7.95 7.30 -6.42
C PRO A 20 8.56 6.06 -5.75
N GLU A 21 8.97 6.20 -4.49
CA GLU A 21 9.38 5.09 -3.64
C GLU A 21 8.14 4.28 -3.23
N LEU A 22 8.17 2.96 -3.46
CA LEU A 22 7.14 2.01 -3.02
C LEU A 22 7.64 1.24 -1.80
N ARG A 23 6.75 0.91 -0.87
CA ARG A 23 7.12 0.29 0.42
C ARG A 23 6.28 -0.93 0.72
N GLU A 24 6.91 -1.91 1.38
CA GLU A 24 6.15 -2.96 2.07
C GLU A 24 5.44 -2.33 3.26
N VAL A 25 4.17 -2.69 3.43
CA VAL A 25 3.33 -2.20 4.52
C VAL A 25 2.81 -3.38 5.33
N GLN A 26 2.98 -3.31 6.65
CA GLN A 26 2.42 -4.26 7.59
C GLN A 26 1.37 -3.57 8.46
N LEU A 27 0.13 -4.01 8.35
CA LEU A 27 -1.00 -3.49 9.10
C LEU A 27 -1.35 -4.46 10.22
N GLY A 28 -1.34 -3.96 11.46
CA GLY A 28 -1.90 -4.67 12.60
C GLY A 28 -3.40 -4.93 12.37
N THR A 29 -3.86 -6.11 12.77
CA THR A 29 -5.30 -6.49 12.72
C THR A 29 -5.89 -6.63 14.12
N ASP A 30 -5.09 -6.32 15.13
CA ASP A 30 -5.26 -6.84 16.49
C ASP A 30 -5.86 -5.76 17.40
N SER A 31 -6.01 -4.55 16.87
CA SER A 31 -6.63 -3.38 17.48
C SER A 31 -7.50 -2.67 16.45
N GLY A 32 -8.62 -2.09 16.88
CA GLY A 32 -9.51 -1.28 16.02
C GLY A 32 -8.87 -0.02 15.43
N THR A 33 -7.61 0.26 15.79
CA THR A 33 -6.80 1.36 15.28
C THR A 33 -5.43 0.83 14.90
N THR A 34 -5.02 1.05 13.65
CA THR A 34 -3.67 0.75 13.14
C THR A 34 -3.01 2.06 12.77
N ASN A 35 -1.76 2.29 13.20
CA ASN A 35 -1.02 3.48 12.81
C ASN A 35 -0.92 3.55 11.28
N PRO A 36 -1.18 4.71 10.66
CA PRO A 36 -1.09 4.85 9.22
C PRO A 36 0.32 4.48 8.73
N GLN A 37 0.39 3.78 7.61
CA GLN A 37 1.63 3.36 6.97
C GLN A 37 1.75 4.02 5.61
N ILE A 38 2.96 4.36 5.20
CA ILE A 38 3.23 4.98 3.89
C ILE A 38 3.44 3.87 2.87
N LEU A 39 2.56 3.80 1.88
CA LEU A 39 2.62 2.81 0.79
C LEU A 39 3.46 3.30 -0.40
N MET A 40 3.29 4.58 -0.74
CA MET A 40 3.99 5.25 -1.84
C MET A 40 4.41 6.64 -1.37
N ARG A 41 5.65 7.04 -1.70
CA ARG A 41 6.19 8.35 -1.36
C ARG A 41 6.94 8.95 -2.55
N ALA A 42 6.58 10.18 -2.92
CA ALA A 42 7.36 10.98 -3.83
C ALA A 42 8.27 11.92 -3.03
N ASP A 43 9.55 11.98 -3.39
CA ASP A 43 10.47 13.01 -2.94
C ASP A 43 10.51 14.14 -3.99
N MET A 44 11.28 15.19 -3.73
CA MET A 44 11.42 16.30 -4.68
C MET A 44 11.84 15.80 -6.06
N ASN A 45 11.10 16.22 -7.10
CA ASN A 45 11.31 15.86 -8.50
C ASN A 45 11.11 14.37 -8.85
N THR A 46 10.52 13.55 -7.98
CA THR A 46 10.08 12.18 -8.29
C THR A 46 8.56 12.07 -8.26
N GLY A 47 8.01 11.01 -8.84
CA GLY A 47 6.57 10.74 -8.77
C GLY A 47 5.69 11.75 -9.51
N LEU A 48 6.26 12.55 -10.42
CA LEU A 48 5.47 13.49 -11.22
C LEU A 48 4.61 12.72 -12.23
N GLY A 49 3.37 13.15 -12.42
CA GLY A 49 2.38 12.48 -13.25
C GLY A 49 1.60 11.40 -12.49
N THR A 50 1.01 10.46 -13.22
CA THR A 50 0.19 9.39 -12.64
C THR A 50 1.03 8.14 -12.43
N TRP A 51 0.96 7.58 -11.23
CA TRP A 51 1.65 6.35 -10.84
C TRP A 51 0.68 5.35 -10.23
N VAL A 52 0.90 4.08 -10.55
CA VAL A 52 0.17 2.94 -9.99
C VAL A 52 1.17 2.06 -9.25
N ASP A 53 0.89 1.78 -7.98
CA ASP A 53 1.56 0.70 -7.24
C ASP A 53 0.83 -0.61 -7.51
N LYS A 54 1.41 -1.47 -8.34
CA LYS A 54 0.81 -2.75 -8.70
C LYS A 54 1.35 -3.86 -7.84
N PHE A 55 0.51 -4.37 -6.95
CA PHE A 55 0.81 -5.56 -6.16
C PHE A 55 0.61 -6.84 -6.96
N ASP A 56 1.53 -7.79 -6.78
CA ASP A 56 1.29 -9.20 -7.14
C ASP A 56 0.30 -9.80 -6.12
N PRO A 57 -0.91 -10.19 -6.55
CA PRO A 57 -1.93 -10.73 -5.65
C PRO A 57 -1.46 -11.98 -4.89
N SER A 58 -0.55 -12.77 -5.47
CA SER A 58 -0.02 -13.98 -4.82
C SER A 58 0.91 -13.68 -3.64
N ARG A 59 1.36 -12.42 -3.51
CA ARG A 59 2.28 -11.97 -2.46
C ARG A 59 1.62 -11.17 -1.35
N ILE A 60 0.33 -10.87 -1.48
CA ILE A 60 -0.47 -10.27 -0.40
C ILE A 60 -0.74 -11.35 0.65
N LYS A 61 -0.41 -11.06 1.91
CA LYS A 61 -0.57 -12.03 3.01
C LYS A 61 -1.47 -11.49 4.10
N ILE A 62 -2.36 -12.36 4.60
CA ILE A 62 -3.12 -12.12 5.81
C ILE A 62 -2.75 -13.22 6.80
N SER A 63 -2.10 -12.85 7.89
CA SER A 63 -1.81 -13.73 9.01
C SER A 63 -2.96 -13.67 10.01
N VAL A 64 -3.66 -14.80 10.15
CA VAL A 64 -4.73 -15.00 11.15
C VAL A 64 -4.11 -15.75 12.34
N PRO A 65 -4.13 -15.18 13.56
CA PRO A 65 -3.58 -15.86 14.73
C PRO A 65 -4.37 -17.13 15.08
N SER A 66 -3.67 -18.14 15.62
CA SER A 66 -4.26 -19.39 16.07
C SER A 66 -5.26 -19.14 17.22
N GLY A 67 -6.50 -19.59 17.07
CA GLY A 67 -7.57 -19.41 18.06
C GLY A 67 -8.78 -18.62 17.56
N ASN A 68 -8.72 -18.00 16.38
CA ASN A 68 -9.88 -17.36 15.78
C ASN A 68 -10.86 -18.39 15.17
N LEU A 69 -12.17 -18.15 15.36
CA LEU A 69 -13.23 -18.97 14.76
C LEU A 69 -13.12 -18.98 13.22
N ALA A 70 -13.50 -20.10 12.59
CA ALA A 70 -13.71 -20.14 11.15
C ALA A 70 -14.82 -19.14 10.77
N GLY A 71 -14.56 -18.27 9.79
CA GLY A 71 -15.48 -17.24 9.34
C GLY A 71 -14.87 -16.34 8.27
N ASP A 72 -15.68 -15.49 7.65
CA ASP A 72 -15.23 -14.53 6.65
C ASP A 72 -14.55 -13.33 7.32
N TYR A 73 -13.32 -13.03 6.91
CA TYR A 73 -12.57 -11.88 7.39
C TYR A 73 -12.64 -10.77 6.35
N VAL A 74 -13.30 -9.65 6.72
CA VAL A 74 -13.35 -8.44 5.90
C VAL A 74 -12.38 -7.42 6.49
N SER A 75 -11.46 -6.91 5.66
CA SER A 75 -10.62 -5.77 6.01
C SER A 75 -11.04 -4.56 5.18
N THR A 76 -11.33 -3.44 5.83
CA THR A 76 -11.58 -2.17 5.14
C THR A 76 -10.27 -1.39 5.11
N LEU A 77 -9.70 -1.21 3.91
CA LEU A 77 -8.52 -0.39 3.71
C LEU A 77 -8.97 1.06 3.46
N THR A 78 -8.54 1.98 4.30
CA THR A 78 -8.74 3.42 4.11
C THR A 78 -7.43 4.05 3.62
N TRP A 79 -7.46 4.71 2.46
CA TRP A 79 -6.32 5.48 1.95
C TRP A 79 -6.62 6.99 2.03
N SER A 80 -5.60 7.77 2.35
CA SER A 80 -5.62 9.23 2.29
C SER A 80 -4.42 9.75 1.51
N LEU A 81 -4.62 10.80 0.72
CA LEU A 81 -3.54 11.53 0.05
C LEU A 81 -3.14 12.70 0.94
N VAL A 82 -1.90 12.72 1.41
CA VAL A 82 -1.43 13.74 2.37
C VAL A 82 -0.87 14.98 1.68
N ASP A 83 -0.59 14.91 0.37
CA ASP A 83 -0.14 16.06 -0.41
C ASP A 83 -0.75 16.02 -1.83
N ALA A 84 -1.73 16.91 -2.06
CA ALA A 84 -2.21 17.25 -3.39
C ALA A 84 -1.62 18.63 -3.75
N PRO A 85 -1.18 18.86 -5.00
CA PRO A 85 -0.68 20.17 -5.40
C PRO A 85 -1.70 21.28 -5.08
N GLN A 86 -1.23 22.38 -4.52
CA GLN A 86 -2.00 23.63 -4.33
C GLN A 86 -2.27 24.30 -5.68
#